data_AF-A0A956Z5Q3-F1
#
_entry.id   AF-A0A956Z5Q3-F1
#
_cell.length_a   1.000
_cell.length_b   1.000
_cell.length_c   1.000
_cell.angle_alpha   90.00
_cell.angle_beta   90.00
_cell.angle_gamma   90.00
#
_symmetry.space_group_name_H-M   'P 1'
#
loop_
_entity.id
_entity.type
_entity.pdbx_description
1 polymer ?
#
loop_
_entity_poly.entity_id
_entity_poly.type
_entity_poly.pdbx_seq_one_letter_code
_entity_poly.pdbx_strand_id
1 'polypeptide(L)'
;LSAKQKADGSVDGVTGSIVGSGGESLEVEGTALATLAWLREPAYVANVEKSIKYLADSCKNGRYGSTQATVLALRAIVDYDKQRARPKAPGKVRLFVDGQSIGDWVAFGKDSQGSIKLPDMSELITPGEHKLELRMEEGSAMPYSMAVVYNTLKPASADKCKLALSVKLAQDKVTEGNTTEANVTVENKTKEVVPTPVAIVGLPGGLEPRHDQLKELVKKHTIDAYEVLGREVVLYWRTLPAEAKLTVPLSLVAAIPGNYTGPASRAYLYYTDEDKNWVDGVHVEIAAKQGNGLGPNLSWLGGAKPAGAKLKGAKLGGLDLGQLDLGKFDLGRLDLGKMELGKLDLSKLGETLSFWRK
;
A
#
# COMPACT_ATOMS: atom_id res chain seq x y z
N LEU A 1 -14.18 -20.90 -22.00
CA LEU A 1 -13.68 -19.66 -21.35
C LEU A 1 -14.06 -18.40 -22.13
N SER A 2 -13.82 -18.32 -23.44
CA SER A 2 -14.15 -17.14 -24.26
C SER A 2 -15.62 -16.72 -24.20
N ALA A 3 -16.54 -17.67 -24.10
CA ALA A 3 -17.98 -17.40 -23.93
C ALA A 3 -18.34 -16.69 -22.60
N LYS A 4 -17.41 -16.66 -21.63
CA LYS A 4 -17.57 -15.94 -20.36
C LYS A 4 -16.93 -14.55 -20.36
N GLN A 5 -16.35 -14.12 -21.49
CA GLN A 5 -15.77 -12.78 -21.59
C GLN A 5 -16.89 -11.73 -21.68
N LYS A 6 -16.80 -10.71 -20.83
CA LYS A 6 -17.70 -9.56 -20.81
C LYS A 6 -17.35 -8.58 -21.93
N ALA A 7 -18.24 -7.59 -22.13
CA ALA A 7 -18.06 -6.58 -23.18
C ALA A 7 -16.86 -5.65 -22.93
N ASP A 8 -16.55 -5.35 -21.66
CA ASP A 8 -15.41 -4.54 -21.24
C ASP A 8 -14.06 -5.27 -21.39
N GLY A 9 -14.08 -6.59 -21.58
CA GLY A 9 -12.92 -7.45 -21.75
C GLY A 9 -12.57 -8.29 -20.54
N SER A 10 -13.22 -8.08 -19.38
CA SER A 10 -13.03 -8.92 -18.20
C SER A 10 -13.64 -10.31 -18.40
N VAL A 11 -13.26 -11.27 -17.57
CA VAL A 11 -13.80 -12.64 -17.60
C VAL A 11 -14.70 -12.89 -16.41
N ASP A 12 -15.93 -13.30 -16.70
CA ASP A 12 -16.95 -13.60 -15.69
C ASP A 12 -16.85 -15.02 -15.11
N GLY A 13 -17.53 -15.22 -13.98
CA GLY A 13 -17.64 -16.53 -13.32
C GLY A 13 -16.35 -17.02 -12.70
N VAL A 14 -15.46 -16.10 -12.33
CA VAL A 14 -14.29 -16.36 -11.48
C VAL A 14 -14.80 -16.44 -10.03
N THR A 15 -14.90 -17.66 -9.50
CA THR A 15 -15.53 -17.90 -8.19
C THR A 15 -14.55 -17.97 -7.03
N GLY A 16 -13.25 -17.98 -7.30
CA GLY A 16 -12.22 -18.02 -6.26
C GLY A 16 -10.81 -17.98 -6.83
N SER A 17 -9.87 -17.71 -5.95
CA SER A 17 -8.43 -17.71 -6.21
C SER A 17 -7.72 -18.54 -5.14
N ILE A 18 -6.48 -18.94 -5.42
CA ILE A 18 -5.67 -19.73 -4.47
C ILE A 18 -5.39 -18.97 -3.16
N VAL A 19 -5.39 -17.64 -3.22
CA VAL A 19 -5.12 -16.76 -2.07
C VAL A 19 -6.38 -16.14 -1.46
N GLY A 20 -7.56 -16.42 -2.00
CA GLY A 20 -8.82 -15.86 -1.51
C GLY A 20 -9.06 -14.39 -1.88
N SER A 21 -8.42 -13.87 -2.93
CA SER A 21 -8.81 -12.61 -3.61
C SER A 21 -10.32 -12.61 -3.88
N GLY A 22 -10.98 -11.48 -3.59
CA GLY A 22 -12.32 -11.16 -4.07
C GLY A 22 -12.31 -9.88 -4.92
N GLY A 23 -13.51 -9.35 -5.18
CA GLY A 23 -13.67 -8.02 -5.78
C GLY A 23 -12.99 -7.84 -7.14
N GLU A 24 -12.43 -6.66 -7.35
CA GLU A 24 -11.71 -6.27 -8.56
C GLU A 24 -10.43 -7.09 -8.72
N SER A 25 -9.73 -7.35 -7.62
CA SER A 25 -8.52 -8.16 -7.60
C SER A 25 -8.75 -9.57 -8.17
N LEU A 26 -9.86 -10.22 -7.82
CA LEU A 26 -10.21 -11.56 -8.34
C LEU A 26 -10.55 -11.53 -9.83
N GLU A 27 -11.29 -10.52 -10.27
CA GLU A 27 -11.67 -10.37 -11.68
C GLU A 27 -10.44 -10.10 -12.56
N VAL A 28 -9.50 -9.27 -12.09
CA VAL A 28 -8.22 -9.06 -12.76
C VAL A 28 -7.40 -10.35 -12.82
N GLU A 29 -7.29 -11.09 -11.71
CA GLU A 29 -6.58 -12.38 -11.65
C GLU A 29 -7.15 -13.38 -12.68
N GLY A 30 -8.46 -13.58 -12.70
CA GLY A 30 -9.10 -14.51 -13.63
C GLY A 30 -8.98 -14.06 -15.10
N THR A 31 -9.10 -12.75 -15.35
CA THR A 31 -8.94 -12.18 -16.69
C THR A 31 -7.50 -12.34 -17.19
N ALA A 32 -6.50 -12.10 -16.34
CA ALA A 32 -5.10 -12.26 -16.69
C ALA A 32 -4.75 -13.73 -17.01
N LEU A 33 -5.25 -14.67 -16.22
CA LEU A 33 -5.07 -16.11 -16.47
C LEU A 33 -5.72 -16.56 -17.78
N ALA A 34 -6.95 -16.11 -18.05
CA ALA A 34 -7.62 -16.40 -19.31
C ALA A 34 -6.87 -15.81 -20.51
N THR A 35 -6.36 -14.59 -20.37
CA THR A 35 -5.55 -13.92 -21.40
C THR A 35 -4.28 -14.69 -21.70
N LEU A 36 -3.56 -15.14 -20.67
CA LEU A 36 -2.36 -15.97 -20.81
C LEU A 36 -2.64 -17.31 -21.51
N ALA A 37 -3.82 -17.89 -21.31
CA ALA A 37 -4.24 -19.10 -22.02
C ALA A 37 -4.54 -18.78 -23.50
N TRP A 38 -5.32 -17.74 -23.77
CA TRP A 38 -5.68 -17.33 -25.14
C TRP A 38 -4.49 -16.87 -25.97
N LEU A 39 -3.46 -16.29 -25.37
CA LEU A 39 -2.21 -15.92 -26.03
C LEU A 39 -1.47 -17.11 -26.66
N ARG A 40 -1.82 -18.35 -26.32
CA ARG A 40 -1.23 -19.57 -26.90
C ARG A 40 -1.93 -20.02 -28.19
N GLU A 41 -3.09 -19.46 -28.50
CA GLU A 41 -3.96 -19.93 -29.58
C GLU A 41 -4.39 -18.75 -30.48
N PRO A 42 -3.96 -18.72 -31.76
CA PRO A 42 -4.26 -17.61 -32.68
C PRO A 42 -5.76 -17.34 -32.89
N ALA A 43 -6.63 -18.34 -32.65
CA ALA A 43 -8.08 -18.19 -32.78
C ALA A 43 -8.69 -17.18 -31.80
N TYR A 44 -8.01 -16.85 -30.69
CA TYR A 44 -8.52 -15.98 -29.63
C TYR A 44 -7.95 -14.56 -29.65
N VAL A 45 -7.36 -14.12 -30.77
CA VAL A 45 -6.77 -12.77 -30.95
C VAL A 45 -7.70 -11.65 -30.48
N ALA A 46 -8.98 -11.70 -30.85
CA ALA A 46 -9.95 -10.66 -30.47
C ALA A 46 -10.27 -10.67 -28.96
N ASN A 47 -10.31 -11.85 -28.33
CA ASN A 47 -10.51 -11.96 -26.88
C ASN A 47 -9.30 -11.40 -26.12
N VAL A 48 -8.09 -11.68 -26.60
CA VAL A 48 -6.85 -11.15 -26.03
C VAL A 48 -6.84 -9.63 -26.08
N GLU A 49 -7.14 -9.02 -27.22
CA GLU A 49 -7.14 -7.56 -27.37
C GLU A 49 -8.10 -6.86 -26.39
N LYS A 50 -9.31 -7.39 -26.24
CA LYS A 50 -10.29 -6.88 -25.27
C LYS A 50 -9.78 -7.01 -23.83
N SER A 51 -9.21 -8.15 -23.47
CA SER A 51 -8.72 -8.38 -22.11
C SER A 51 -7.50 -7.54 -21.78
N ILE A 52 -6.60 -7.33 -22.74
CA ILE A 52 -5.44 -6.45 -22.56
C ILE A 52 -5.88 -5.00 -22.39
N LYS A 53 -6.90 -4.56 -23.14
CA LYS A 53 -7.52 -3.25 -22.91
C LYS A 53 -8.07 -3.15 -21.48
N TYR A 54 -8.89 -4.11 -21.06
CA TYR A 54 -9.42 -4.16 -19.68
C TYR A 54 -8.30 -4.08 -18.64
N LEU A 55 -7.27 -4.93 -18.74
CA LEU A 55 -6.15 -4.95 -17.81
C LEU A 55 -5.44 -3.59 -17.80
N ALA A 56 -5.15 -2.98 -18.96
CA ALA A 56 -4.56 -1.65 -19.02
C ALA A 56 -5.42 -0.60 -18.30
N ASP A 57 -6.74 -0.65 -18.51
CA ASP A 57 -7.71 0.26 -17.90
C ASP A 57 -7.88 0.00 -16.37
N SER A 58 -7.62 -1.22 -15.89
CA SER A 58 -7.64 -1.57 -14.45
C SER A 58 -6.38 -1.15 -13.67
N CYS A 59 -5.35 -0.63 -14.33
CA CYS A 59 -4.09 -0.28 -13.65
C CYS A 59 -4.25 0.98 -12.79
N LYS A 60 -4.09 0.84 -11.47
CA LYS A 60 -4.15 1.94 -10.50
C LYS A 60 -2.77 2.16 -9.90
N ASN A 61 -2.10 3.25 -10.28
CA ASN A 61 -0.76 3.60 -9.80
C ASN A 61 0.27 2.45 -9.92
N GLY A 62 0.28 1.77 -11.07
CA GLY A 62 1.19 0.64 -11.33
C GLY A 62 0.80 -0.69 -10.66
N ARG A 63 -0.38 -0.77 -10.04
CA ARG A 63 -0.90 -1.95 -9.34
C ARG A 63 -2.28 -2.34 -9.85
N TYR A 64 -2.70 -3.55 -9.51
CA TYR A 64 -3.96 -4.15 -9.96
C TYR A 64 -4.78 -4.69 -8.77
N GLY A 65 -4.84 -3.92 -7.68
CA GLY A 65 -5.42 -4.35 -6.41
C GLY A 65 -4.42 -5.19 -5.62
N SER A 66 -4.53 -6.52 -5.69
CA SER A 66 -3.66 -7.42 -4.92
C SER A 66 -2.30 -7.72 -5.59
N THR A 67 -1.37 -8.28 -4.80
CA THR A 67 -0.07 -8.75 -5.29
C THR A 67 -0.22 -9.79 -6.40
N GLN A 68 -1.12 -10.76 -6.23
CA GLN A 68 -1.35 -11.82 -7.22
C GLN A 68 -1.94 -11.26 -8.52
N ALA A 69 -2.97 -10.41 -8.40
CA ALA A 69 -3.57 -9.74 -9.54
C ALA A 69 -2.53 -8.90 -10.31
N THR A 70 -1.66 -8.18 -9.59
CA THR A 70 -0.58 -7.38 -10.18
C THR A 70 0.42 -8.24 -10.95
N VAL A 71 0.92 -9.31 -10.35
CA VAL A 71 1.88 -10.21 -11.03
C VAL A 71 1.29 -10.83 -12.28
N LEU A 72 0.05 -11.33 -12.20
CA LEU A 72 -0.61 -11.99 -13.33
C LEU A 72 -0.96 -11.01 -14.45
N ALA A 73 -1.47 -9.83 -14.13
CA ALA A 73 -1.79 -8.80 -15.11
C ALA A 73 -0.53 -8.33 -15.86
N LEU A 74 0.56 -8.05 -15.13
CA LEU A 74 1.83 -7.68 -15.74
C LEU A 74 2.38 -8.79 -16.63
N ARG A 75 2.30 -10.06 -16.20
CA ARG A 75 2.71 -11.19 -17.02
C ARG A 75 1.91 -11.27 -18.33
N ALA A 76 0.59 -11.12 -18.27
CA ALA A 76 -0.27 -11.13 -19.44
C ALA A 76 0.06 -9.99 -20.42
N ILE A 77 0.28 -8.78 -19.91
CA ILE A 77 0.65 -7.61 -20.70
C ILE A 77 2.02 -7.78 -21.36
N VAL A 78 3.02 -8.26 -20.61
CA VAL A 78 4.38 -8.49 -21.13
C VAL A 78 4.38 -9.58 -22.20
N ASP A 79 3.68 -10.68 -22.00
CA ASP A 79 3.62 -11.76 -22.99
C ASP A 79 2.84 -11.34 -24.25
N TYR A 80 1.79 -10.53 -24.11
CA TYR A 80 1.11 -9.90 -25.25
C TYR A 80 2.05 -8.98 -26.03
N ASP A 81 2.77 -8.10 -25.34
CA ASP A 81 3.65 -7.13 -25.99
C ASP A 81 4.81 -7.83 -26.71
N LYS A 82 5.42 -8.87 -26.13
CA LYS A 82 6.45 -9.68 -26.81
C LYS A 82 6.00 -10.24 -28.16
N GLN A 83 4.73 -10.62 -28.30
CA GLN A 83 4.19 -11.17 -29.54
C GLN A 83 3.77 -10.10 -30.55
N ARG A 84 3.54 -8.86 -30.11
CA ARG A 84 2.84 -7.83 -30.92
C ARG A 84 3.48 -6.45 -30.90
N ALA A 85 4.62 -6.27 -30.24
CA ALA A 85 5.34 -5.01 -30.16
C ALA A 85 5.60 -4.48 -31.58
N ARG A 86 4.94 -3.35 -31.90
CA ARG A 86 5.23 -2.55 -33.08
C ARG A 86 5.77 -1.21 -32.60
N PRO A 87 6.77 -0.62 -33.28
CA PRO A 87 7.22 0.73 -32.96
C PRO A 87 6.02 1.68 -33.02
N LYS A 88 5.74 2.38 -31.91
CA LYS A 88 4.69 3.39 -31.89
C LYS A 88 5.04 4.50 -32.88
N ALA A 89 4.06 4.97 -33.64
CA ALA A 89 4.26 6.13 -34.49
C ALA A 89 4.60 7.34 -33.60
N PRO A 90 5.57 8.19 -34.00
CA PRO A 90 5.93 9.36 -33.25
C PRO A 90 4.74 10.34 -33.18
N GLY A 91 4.68 11.08 -32.10
CA GLY A 91 3.65 12.09 -31.86
C GLY A 91 4.05 13.00 -30.72
N LYS A 92 3.11 13.80 -30.23
CA LYS A 92 3.35 14.69 -29.09
C LYS A 92 2.09 14.81 -28.22
N VAL A 93 2.29 15.00 -26.93
CA VAL A 93 1.22 15.13 -25.94
C VAL A 93 1.35 16.44 -25.17
N ARG A 94 0.21 17.00 -24.75
CA ARG A 94 0.16 18.19 -23.89
C ARG A 94 -1.01 18.10 -22.93
N LEU A 95 -0.76 18.56 -21.71
CA LEU A 95 -1.74 18.61 -20.63
C LEU A 95 -2.45 19.96 -20.62
N PHE A 96 -3.74 19.96 -20.30
CA PHE A 96 -4.55 21.15 -20.10
C PHE A 96 -5.33 21.03 -18.80
N VAL A 97 -5.43 22.13 -18.06
CA VAL A 97 -6.27 22.28 -16.86
C VAL A 97 -7.26 23.40 -17.14
N ASP A 98 -8.55 23.11 -17.12
CA ASP A 98 -9.63 24.08 -17.38
C ASP A 98 -9.45 24.84 -18.71
N GLY A 99 -8.93 24.14 -19.72
CA GLY A 99 -8.64 24.69 -21.04
C GLY A 99 -7.31 25.47 -21.14
N GLN A 100 -6.64 25.78 -20.02
CA GLN A 100 -5.31 26.37 -20.01
C GLN A 100 -4.25 25.29 -20.27
N SER A 101 -3.37 25.52 -21.24
CA SER A 101 -2.29 24.60 -21.58
C SER A 101 -1.15 24.65 -20.55
N ILE A 102 -0.70 23.47 -20.12
CA ILE A 102 0.39 23.32 -19.13
C ILE A 102 1.70 22.98 -19.85
N GLY A 103 2.70 23.85 -19.69
CA GLY A 103 4.01 23.76 -20.36
C GLY A 103 3.90 23.59 -21.88
N ASP A 104 4.96 23.13 -22.53
CA ASP A 104 4.98 22.88 -23.99
C ASP A 104 4.58 21.44 -24.36
N TRP A 105 4.40 21.21 -25.66
CA TRP A 105 4.18 19.86 -26.19
C TRP A 105 5.39 18.96 -25.92
N VAL A 106 5.12 17.76 -25.38
CA VAL A 106 6.14 16.74 -25.13
C VAL A 106 6.11 15.72 -26.26
N ALA A 107 7.15 15.72 -27.10
CA ALA A 107 7.27 14.79 -28.23
C ALA A 107 7.72 13.40 -27.77
N PHE A 108 7.24 12.36 -28.46
CA PHE A 108 7.68 10.98 -28.30
C PHE A 108 7.91 10.33 -29.68
N GLY A 109 8.84 9.38 -29.75
CA GLY A 109 9.20 8.68 -30.98
C GLY A 109 9.99 7.40 -30.72
N LYS A 110 10.68 6.88 -31.74
CA LYS A 110 11.40 5.60 -31.67
C LYS A 110 12.51 5.58 -30.61
N ASP A 111 13.12 6.73 -30.33
CA ASP A 111 14.20 6.89 -29.37
C ASP A 111 13.70 7.23 -27.95
N SER A 112 12.40 7.43 -27.79
CA SER A 112 11.82 7.72 -26.48
C SER A 112 11.84 6.46 -25.62
N GLN A 113 12.57 6.52 -24.51
CA GLN A 113 12.60 5.49 -23.50
C GLN A 113 11.98 5.99 -22.19
N GLY A 114 11.36 5.07 -21.44
CA GLY A 114 10.73 5.38 -20.16
C GLY A 114 9.39 6.11 -20.29
N SER A 115 8.98 6.75 -19.19
CA SER A 115 7.71 7.47 -19.10
C SER A 115 7.79 8.86 -19.74
N ILE A 116 6.71 9.26 -20.40
CA ILE A 116 6.53 10.65 -20.86
C ILE A 116 6.25 11.50 -19.61
N LYS A 117 7.18 12.38 -19.26
CA LYS A 117 7.02 13.31 -18.14
C LYS A 117 6.33 14.58 -18.61
N LEU A 118 5.13 14.81 -18.07
CA LEU A 118 4.38 16.05 -18.29
C LEU A 118 4.79 17.10 -17.23
N PRO A 119 4.64 18.40 -17.52
CA PRO A 119 4.94 19.46 -16.54
C PRO A 119 3.98 19.41 -15.34
N ASP A 120 4.43 19.97 -14.20
CA ASP A 120 3.63 20.06 -12.98
C ASP A 120 2.39 20.96 -13.19
N MET A 121 1.25 20.52 -12.68
CA MET A 121 -0.05 21.20 -12.77
C MET A 121 -0.59 21.62 -11.39
N SER A 122 0.14 21.34 -10.32
CA SER A 122 -0.37 21.43 -8.94
C SER A 122 -0.83 22.84 -8.54
N GLU A 123 -0.21 23.90 -9.07
CA GLU A 123 -0.59 25.30 -8.79
C GLU A 123 -1.97 25.68 -9.33
N LEU A 124 -2.47 24.96 -10.35
CA LEU A 124 -3.77 25.23 -10.98
C LEU A 124 -4.88 24.33 -10.41
N ILE A 125 -4.52 23.27 -9.69
CA ILE A 125 -5.47 22.38 -9.03
C ILE A 125 -5.76 22.91 -7.63
N THR A 126 -6.63 23.90 -7.57
CA THR A 126 -7.17 24.43 -6.33
C THR A 126 -8.32 23.56 -5.80
N PRO A 127 -8.86 23.81 -4.59
CA PRO A 127 -10.08 23.15 -4.15
C PRO A 127 -11.26 23.48 -5.08
N GLY A 128 -11.83 22.47 -5.73
CA GLY A 128 -12.95 22.63 -6.65
C GLY A 128 -13.01 21.52 -7.70
N GLU A 129 -13.97 21.63 -8.60
CA GLU A 129 -14.01 20.81 -9.81
C GLU A 129 -13.07 21.39 -10.85
N HIS A 130 -12.18 20.54 -11.38
CA HIS A 130 -11.22 20.90 -12.42
C HIS A 130 -11.33 19.92 -13.58
N LYS A 131 -11.31 20.43 -14.81
CA LYS A 131 -11.30 19.61 -16.01
C LYS A 131 -9.87 19.41 -16.49
N LEU A 132 -9.38 18.17 -16.36
CA LEU A 132 -8.07 17.77 -16.87
C LEU A 132 -8.22 17.15 -18.27
N GLU A 133 -7.43 17.62 -19.22
CA GLU A 133 -7.42 17.08 -20.59
C GLU A 133 -5.99 16.74 -21.02
N LEU A 134 -5.79 15.53 -21.51
CA LEU A 134 -4.57 15.13 -22.20
C LEU A 134 -4.86 15.11 -23.71
N ARG A 135 -4.23 16.02 -24.45
CA ARG A 135 -4.37 16.07 -25.92
C ARG A 135 -3.13 15.47 -26.56
N MET A 136 -3.35 14.67 -27.59
CA MET A 136 -2.30 14.08 -28.40
C MET A 136 -2.45 14.54 -29.85
N GLU A 137 -1.35 14.96 -30.45
CA GLU A 137 -1.25 15.23 -31.88
C GLU A 137 -0.33 14.17 -32.52
N GLU A 138 -0.80 13.58 -33.61
CA GLU A 138 -0.11 12.51 -34.34
C GLU A 138 0.14 11.26 -33.45
N GLY A 139 0.89 10.30 -33.99
CA GLY A 139 1.26 9.09 -33.26
C GLY A 139 0.17 8.02 -33.15
N SER A 140 0.51 6.93 -32.46
CA SER A 140 -0.41 5.83 -32.18
C SER A 140 -1.16 6.06 -30.87
N ALA A 141 -2.43 5.67 -30.79
CA ALA A 141 -3.18 5.69 -29.53
C ALA A 141 -2.40 4.98 -28.42
N MET A 142 -2.23 5.66 -27.28
CA MET A 142 -1.52 5.13 -26.12
C MET A 142 -2.48 4.95 -24.95
N PRO A 143 -2.43 3.81 -24.24
CA PRO A 143 -3.08 3.72 -22.95
C PRO A 143 -2.43 4.72 -21.99
N TYR A 144 -3.24 5.37 -21.17
CA TYR A 144 -2.78 6.30 -20.15
C TYR A 144 -3.54 6.04 -18.85
N SER A 145 -2.87 6.28 -17.73
CA SER A 145 -3.48 6.30 -16.40
C SER A 145 -3.10 7.61 -15.70
N MET A 146 -4.01 8.13 -14.90
CA MET A 146 -3.78 9.31 -14.07
C MET A 146 -4.01 8.91 -12.63
N ALA A 147 -3.02 9.20 -11.78
CA ALA A 147 -3.11 8.99 -10.34
C ALA A 147 -2.98 10.34 -9.63
N VAL A 148 -3.92 10.65 -8.75
CA VAL A 148 -3.86 11.83 -7.88
C VAL A 148 -3.49 11.37 -6.48
N VAL A 149 -2.41 11.92 -5.94
CA VAL A 149 -1.93 11.60 -4.59
C VAL A 149 -2.09 12.84 -3.72
N TYR A 150 -2.79 12.70 -2.61
CA TYR A 150 -3.03 13.78 -1.65
C TYR A 150 -3.03 13.24 -0.23
N ASN A 151 -2.88 14.15 0.74
CA ASN A 151 -2.90 13.80 2.16
C ASN A 151 -4.31 14.02 2.73
N THR A 152 -4.79 13.06 3.51
CA THR A 152 -6.01 13.17 4.32
C THR A 152 -5.78 12.56 5.69
N LEU A 153 -6.41 13.12 6.72
CA LEU A 153 -6.35 12.57 8.08
C LEU A 153 -7.06 11.22 8.16
N LYS A 154 -8.17 11.06 7.42
CA LYS A 154 -8.94 9.82 7.33
C LYS A 154 -9.45 9.64 5.90
N PRO A 155 -8.99 8.61 5.18
CA PRO A 155 -9.59 8.21 3.90
C PRO A 155 -11.03 7.72 4.06
N ALA A 156 -11.80 7.74 2.97
CA ALA A 156 -13.15 7.19 2.96
C ALA A 156 -13.11 5.65 3.11
N SER A 157 -14.06 5.12 3.88
CA SER A 157 -14.30 3.68 3.93
C SER A 157 -15.04 3.22 2.67
N ALA A 158 -14.74 2.01 2.22
CA ALA A 158 -15.52 1.33 1.19
C ALA A 158 -16.73 0.63 1.80
N ASP A 159 -17.93 0.87 1.25
CA ASP A 159 -19.17 0.22 1.71
C ASP A 159 -19.10 -1.31 1.61
N LYS A 160 -18.37 -1.81 0.62
CA LYS A 160 -18.17 -3.25 0.34
C LYS A 160 -17.16 -3.92 1.26
N CYS A 161 -16.43 -3.16 2.09
CA CYS A 161 -15.47 -3.75 3.02
C CYS A 161 -16.18 -4.77 3.92
N LYS A 162 -15.67 -6.00 3.96
CA LYS A 162 -16.25 -7.11 4.74
C LYS A 162 -15.95 -7.01 6.23
N LEU A 163 -15.01 -6.14 6.63
CA LEU A 163 -14.60 -5.96 8.01
C LEU A 163 -15.17 -4.66 8.59
N ALA A 164 -15.36 -4.64 9.91
CA ALA A 164 -15.49 -3.41 10.69
C ALA A 164 -14.34 -3.32 11.69
N LEU A 165 -13.79 -2.13 11.85
CA LEU A 165 -12.77 -1.80 12.83
C LEU A 165 -13.30 -0.78 13.84
N SER A 166 -12.91 -0.93 15.09
CA SER A 166 -13.04 0.08 16.13
C SER A 166 -11.76 0.10 16.94
N VAL A 167 -11.22 1.29 17.23
CA VAL A 167 -10.04 1.45 18.09
C VAL A 167 -10.36 2.48 19.15
N LYS A 168 -10.19 2.12 20.42
CA LYS A 168 -10.45 3.02 21.55
C LYS A 168 -9.34 2.90 22.58
N LEU A 169 -8.78 4.02 23.02
CA LEU A 169 -7.90 4.02 24.18
C LEU A 169 -8.73 3.86 25.45
N ALA A 170 -8.26 3.02 26.37
CA ALA A 170 -8.85 2.88 27.70
C ALA A 170 -8.72 4.17 28.51
N GLN A 171 -7.60 4.87 28.35
CA GLN A 171 -7.34 6.19 28.89
C GLN A 171 -6.61 7.03 27.83
N ASP A 172 -7.15 8.22 27.57
CA ASP A 172 -6.59 9.23 26.66
C ASP A 172 -5.77 10.31 27.39
N LYS A 173 -5.76 10.30 28.73
CA LYS A 173 -4.89 11.12 29.57
C LYS A 173 -4.04 10.22 30.43
N VAL A 174 -2.72 10.27 30.24
CA VAL A 174 -1.77 9.40 30.93
C VAL A 174 -0.54 10.18 31.40
N THR A 175 0.19 9.61 32.35
CA THR A 175 1.49 10.15 32.77
C THR A 175 2.61 9.37 32.10
N GLU A 176 3.67 10.06 31.72
CA GLU A 176 4.91 9.48 31.20
C GLU A 176 5.39 8.29 32.06
N GLY A 177 5.75 7.21 31.39
CA GLY A 177 6.14 5.93 31.97
C GLY A 177 4.98 5.01 32.36
N ASN A 178 3.74 5.51 32.44
CA ASN A 178 2.57 4.66 32.68
C ASN A 178 2.12 3.96 31.40
N THR A 179 1.28 2.94 31.58
CA THR A 179 0.69 2.17 30.49
C THR A 179 -0.78 2.54 30.28
N THR A 180 -1.21 2.56 29.03
CA THR A 180 -2.63 2.53 28.62
C THR A 180 -2.86 1.34 27.68
N GLU A 181 -4.11 1.11 27.30
CA GLU A 181 -4.47 0.07 26.35
C GLU A 181 -5.26 0.65 25.19
N ALA A 182 -4.89 0.32 23.96
CA ALA A 182 -5.76 0.48 22.81
C ALA A 182 -6.58 -0.81 22.62
N ASN A 183 -7.88 -0.72 22.85
CA ASN A 183 -8.83 -1.79 22.59
C ASN A 183 -9.20 -1.77 21.11
N VAL A 184 -8.69 -2.75 20.38
CA VAL A 184 -8.89 -2.92 18.94
C VAL A 184 -9.95 -3.99 18.73
N THR A 185 -11.08 -3.63 18.14
CA THR A 185 -12.15 -4.56 17.80
C THR A 185 -12.21 -4.74 16.29
N VAL A 186 -12.09 -5.99 15.84
CA VAL A 186 -12.23 -6.39 14.44
C VAL A 186 -13.43 -7.32 14.31
N GLU A 187 -14.34 -6.99 13.41
CA GLU A 187 -15.57 -7.72 13.17
C GLU A 187 -15.67 -8.17 11.72
N ASN A 188 -16.00 -9.44 11.49
CA ASN A 188 -16.45 -9.91 10.19
C ASN A 188 -17.94 -9.61 10.04
N LYS A 189 -18.32 -8.75 9.10
CA LYS A 189 -19.73 -8.37 8.86
C LYS A 189 -20.50 -9.40 8.03
N THR A 190 -19.85 -10.48 7.59
CA THR A 190 -20.42 -11.45 6.66
C THR A 190 -20.78 -12.76 7.36
N LYS A 191 -21.70 -13.51 6.73
CA LYS A 191 -22.13 -14.84 7.18
C LYS A 191 -21.19 -15.96 6.73
N GLU A 192 -20.02 -15.61 6.22
CA GLU A 192 -19.03 -16.54 5.69
C GLU A 192 -17.70 -16.34 6.42
N VAL A 193 -16.87 -17.37 6.43
CA VAL A 193 -15.48 -17.22 6.90
C VAL A 193 -14.72 -16.33 5.91
N VAL A 194 -14.01 -15.32 6.41
CA VAL A 194 -13.16 -14.46 5.57
C VAL A 194 -11.69 -14.81 5.71
N PRO A 195 -10.93 -14.90 4.60
CA PRO A 195 -9.51 -15.24 4.63
C PRO A 195 -8.64 -13.99 4.85
N THR A 196 -7.52 -14.17 5.55
CA THR A 196 -6.42 -13.19 5.65
C THR A 196 -6.84 -11.77 6.03
N PRO A 197 -7.70 -11.56 7.04
CA PRO A 197 -8.02 -10.20 7.48
C PRO A 197 -6.78 -9.56 8.12
N VAL A 198 -6.67 -8.25 7.92
CA VAL A 198 -5.59 -7.42 8.47
C VAL A 198 -6.22 -6.21 9.14
N ALA A 199 -5.69 -5.87 10.32
CA ALA A 199 -5.98 -4.61 11.00
C ALA A 199 -4.68 -3.85 11.24
N ILE A 200 -4.64 -2.59 10.83
CA ILE A 200 -3.50 -1.69 11.01
C ILE A 200 -3.93 -0.59 11.96
N VAL A 201 -3.28 -0.55 13.11
CA VAL A 201 -3.60 0.34 14.21
C VAL A 201 -2.60 1.48 14.24
N GLY A 202 -3.08 2.69 14.01
CA GLY A 202 -2.28 3.90 14.06
C GLY A 202 -2.09 4.40 15.48
N LEU A 203 -0.86 4.39 15.97
CA LEU A 203 -0.51 4.84 17.31
C LEU A 203 -0.18 6.35 17.34
N PRO A 204 -0.62 7.08 18.39
CA PRO A 204 -0.15 8.42 18.68
C PRO A 204 1.37 8.44 18.89
N GLY A 205 2.04 9.53 18.49
CA GLY A 205 3.51 9.62 18.48
C GLY A 205 4.21 9.45 19.84
N GLY A 206 3.52 9.72 20.95
CA GLY A 206 4.07 9.52 22.30
C GLY A 206 3.79 8.15 22.92
N LEU A 207 3.11 7.25 22.21
CA LEU A 207 2.81 5.89 22.68
C LEU A 207 3.64 4.84 21.94
N GLU A 208 4.22 3.92 22.69
CA GLU A 208 4.98 2.79 22.15
C GLU A 208 4.31 1.45 22.50
N PRO A 209 4.19 0.50 21.56
CA PRO A 209 3.60 -0.80 21.85
C PRO A 209 4.54 -1.67 22.70
N ARG A 210 3.97 -2.42 23.65
CA ARG A 210 4.75 -3.43 24.38
C ARG A 210 4.99 -4.66 23.51
N HIS A 211 6.19 -4.75 22.94
CA HIS A 211 6.59 -5.85 22.05
C HIS A 211 6.42 -7.25 22.66
N ASP A 212 6.64 -7.42 23.96
CA ASP A 212 6.46 -8.73 24.60
C ASP A 212 4.98 -9.13 24.67
N GLN A 213 4.07 -8.19 24.88
CA GLN A 213 2.63 -8.45 24.85
C GLN A 213 2.17 -8.86 23.43
N LEU A 214 2.73 -8.24 22.38
CA LEU A 214 2.45 -8.67 21.00
C LEU A 214 2.87 -10.13 20.76
N LYS A 215 4.02 -10.56 21.29
CA LYS A 215 4.45 -11.97 21.25
C LYS A 215 3.51 -12.88 22.05
N GLU A 216 3.01 -12.41 23.20
CA GLU A 216 2.03 -13.14 23.99
C GLU A 216 0.69 -13.31 23.25
N LEU A 217 0.22 -12.28 22.54
CA LEU A 217 -1.01 -12.34 21.73
C LEU A 217 -0.88 -13.39 20.62
N VAL A 218 0.28 -13.50 19.98
CA VAL A 218 0.58 -14.58 19.01
C VAL A 218 0.58 -15.95 19.70
N LYS A 219 1.30 -16.11 20.82
CA LYS A 219 1.35 -17.37 21.57
C LYS A 219 -0.03 -17.84 22.05
N LYS A 220 -0.92 -16.90 22.36
CA LYS A 220 -2.31 -17.16 22.77
C LYS A 220 -3.26 -17.36 21.58
N HIS A 221 -2.77 -17.29 20.35
CA HIS A 221 -3.58 -17.35 19.12
C HIS A 221 -4.69 -16.30 19.07
N THR A 222 -4.52 -15.17 19.76
CA THR A 222 -5.43 -14.01 19.63
C THR A 222 -5.24 -13.30 18.29
N ILE A 223 -4.00 -13.31 17.80
CA ILE A 223 -3.57 -12.92 16.46
C ILE A 223 -2.63 -14.00 15.94
N ASP A 224 -2.48 -14.15 14.62
CA ASP A 224 -1.59 -15.15 14.02
C ASP A 224 -0.18 -14.59 13.77
N ALA A 225 -0.07 -13.30 13.46
CA ALA A 225 1.19 -12.59 13.31
C ALA A 225 1.01 -11.09 13.56
N TYR A 226 2.13 -10.38 13.71
CA TYR A 226 2.13 -8.92 13.78
C TYR A 226 3.39 -8.32 13.14
N GLU A 227 3.29 -7.04 12.75
CA GLU A 227 4.42 -6.18 12.42
C GLU A 227 4.31 -4.87 13.21
N VAL A 228 5.45 -4.22 13.49
CA VAL A 228 5.47 -2.84 14.00
C VAL A 228 6.28 -2.00 13.01
N LEU A 229 5.63 -0.99 12.44
CA LEU A 229 6.15 -0.17 11.34
C LEU A 229 6.03 1.31 11.69
N GLY A 230 7.10 1.88 12.24
CA GLY A 230 7.04 3.24 12.78
C GLY A 230 5.93 3.35 13.83
N ARG A 231 4.86 4.08 13.50
CA ARG A 231 3.70 4.29 14.39
C ARG A 231 2.51 3.38 14.10
N GLU A 232 2.67 2.37 13.24
CA GLU A 232 1.61 1.42 12.94
C GLU A 232 1.90 0.05 13.55
N VAL A 233 0.91 -0.55 14.20
CA VAL A 233 0.93 -1.96 14.59
C VAL A 233 0.00 -2.71 13.64
N VAL A 234 0.56 -3.63 12.87
CA VAL A 234 -0.19 -4.47 11.94
C VAL A 234 -0.49 -5.80 12.61
N LEU A 235 -1.75 -6.20 12.59
CA LEU A 235 -2.26 -7.45 13.15
C LEU A 235 -2.81 -8.31 12.02
N TYR A 236 -2.40 -9.58 11.98
CA TYR A 236 -2.79 -10.53 10.95
C TYR A 236 -3.54 -11.71 11.55
N TRP A 237 -4.56 -12.18 10.83
CA TRP A 237 -5.17 -13.48 11.05
C TRP A 237 -5.21 -14.27 9.75
N ARG A 238 -5.19 -15.60 9.84
CA ARG A 238 -5.34 -16.52 8.70
C ARG A 238 -6.79 -16.55 8.22
N THR A 239 -7.73 -16.56 9.15
CA THR A 239 -9.17 -16.54 8.87
C THR A 239 -9.91 -15.88 10.02
N LEU A 240 -11.06 -15.28 9.73
CA LEU A 240 -12.02 -14.83 10.74
C LEU A 240 -13.38 -15.48 10.46
N PRO A 241 -13.97 -16.23 11.41
CA PRO A 241 -15.25 -16.90 11.20
C PRO A 241 -16.39 -15.93 10.86
N ALA A 242 -17.48 -16.50 10.32
CA ALA A 242 -18.72 -15.77 10.07
C ALA A 242 -19.17 -14.99 11.31
N GLU A 243 -19.49 -13.70 11.13
CA GLU A 243 -20.03 -12.82 12.17
C GLU A 243 -19.15 -12.70 13.43
N ALA A 244 -17.90 -13.15 13.36
CA ALA A 244 -17.01 -13.15 14.51
C ALA A 244 -16.54 -11.74 14.84
N LYS A 245 -16.47 -11.47 16.15
CA LYS A 245 -16.01 -10.21 16.73
C LYS A 245 -14.86 -10.49 17.68
N LEU A 246 -13.66 -10.05 17.32
CA LEU A 246 -12.46 -10.20 18.12
C LEU A 246 -12.10 -8.86 18.75
N THR A 247 -11.67 -8.89 20.02
CA THR A 247 -11.09 -7.72 20.68
C THR A 247 -9.66 -8.04 21.07
N VAL A 248 -8.72 -7.21 20.60
CA VAL A 248 -7.30 -7.30 20.86
C VAL A 248 -6.88 -6.11 21.72
N PRO A 249 -6.51 -6.32 22.99
CA PRO A 249 -5.97 -5.26 23.83
C PRO A 249 -4.49 -5.05 23.49
N LEU A 250 -4.15 -3.89 22.94
CA LEU A 250 -2.77 -3.48 22.70
C LEU A 250 -2.29 -2.63 23.87
N SER A 251 -1.36 -3.15 24.66
CA SER A 251 -0.73 -2.43 25.77
C SER A 251 0.32 -1.46 25.22
N LEU A 252 0.17 -0.20 25.60
CA LEU A 252 0.97 0.92 25.13
C LEU A 252 1.63 1.61 26.32
N VAL A 253 2.90 2.00 26.17
CA VAL A 253 3.64 2.79 27.16
C VAL A 253 3.64 4.24 26.72
N ALA A 254 3.34 5.14 27.65
CA ALA A 254 3.46 6.58 27.45
C ALA A 254 4.93 7.01 27.53
N ALA A 255 5.61 7.05 26.39
CA ALA A 255 7.06 7.25 26.32
C ALA A 255 7.47 8.73 26.31
N ILE A 256 6.68 9.59 25.65
CA ILE A 256 7.04 11.00 25.45
C ILE A 256 5.87 11.91 25.83
N PRO A 257 6.04 12.88 26.76
CA PRO A 257 5.01 13.87 27.08
C PRO A 257 4.56 14.68 25.86
N GLY A 258 3.31 15.10 25.85
CA GLY A 258 2.75 15.94 24.79
C GLY A 258 1.32 15.53 24.41
N ASN A 259 0.83 16.14 23.32
CA ASN A 259 -0.51 15.93 22.79
C ASN A 259 -0.39 15.37 21.37
N TYR A 260 -0.93 14.17 21.15
CA TYR A 260 -0.67 13.42 19.92
C TYR A 260 -1.95 12.80 19.38
N THR A 261 -2.05 12.77 18.06
CA THR A 261 -3.04 11.98 17.31
C THR A 261 -2.33 10.94 16.45
N GLY A 262 -2.78 9.69 16.50
CA GLY A 262 -2.30 8.63 15.62
C GLY A 262 -2.73 8.84 14.17
N PRO A 263 -2.10 8.16 13.19
CA PRO A 263 -2.70 8.06 11.86
C PRO A 263 -4.05 7.31 11.93
N ALA A 264 -4.91 7.49 10.93
CA ALA A 264 -6.14 6.71 10.83
C ALA A 264 -5.85 5.21 10.80
N SER A 265 -6.61 4.45 11.59
CA SER A 265 -6.50 2.99 11.61
C SER A 265 -7.38 2.39 10.53
N ARG A 266 -7.06 1.18 10.06
CA ARG A 266 -7.77 0.52 8.96
C ARG A 266 -7.86 -0.98 9.10
N ALA A 267 -8.91 -1.58 8.57
CA ALA A 267 -9.02 -3.03 8.42
C ALA A 267 -9.53 -3.39 7.02
N TYR A 268 -9.01 -4.49 6.46
CA TYR A 268 -9.38 -5.02 5.15
C TYR A 268 -8.92 -6.47 5.01
N LEU A 269 -9.33 -7.14 3.92
CA LEU A 269 -8.79 -8.45 3.57
C LEU A 269 -7.53 -8.27 2.73
N TYR A 270 -6.43 -8.96 3.06
CA TYR A 270 -5.12 -8.71 2.45
C TYR A 270 -5.12 -8.73 0.90
N TYR A 271 -5.89 -9.63 0.30
CA TYR A 271 -6.00 -9.79 -1.16
C TYR A 271 -7.21 -9.06 -1.79
N THR A 272 -7.87 -8.20 -1.02
CA THR A 272 -8.95 -7.30 -1.48
C THR A 272 -8.79 -5.97 -0.76
N ASP A 273 -7.64 -5.34 -1.00
CA ASP A 273 -7.26 -4.10 -0.35
C ASP A 273 -7.93 -2.87 -0.98
N GLU A 274 -8.62 -3.02 -2.11
CA GLU A 274 -9.51 -2.00 -2.65
C GLU A 274 -10.66 -1.65 -1.68
N ASP A 275 -11.08 -2.60 -0.84
CA ASP A 275 -12.20 -2.46 0.08
C ASP A 275 -11.72 -2.32 1.54
N LYS A 276 -11.39 -1.09 1.97
CA LYS A 276 -10.92 -0.80 3.33
C LYS A 276 -11.98 -0.15 4.21
N ASN A 277 -12.02 -0.52 5.48
CA ASN A 277 -12.71 0.24 6.52
C ASN A 277 -11.69 1.07 7.30
N TRP A 278 -11.91 2.38 7.35
CA TRP A 278 -11.06 3.36 8.02
C TRP A 278 -11.77 3.94 9.24
N VAL A 279 -11.03 4.16 10.31
CA VAL A 279 -11.46 4.88 11.52
C VAL A 279 -10.46 5.97 11.87
N ASP A 280 -10.92 7.01 12.56
CA ASP A 280 -10.08 8.11 12.98
C ASP A 280 -8.89 7.62 13.83
N GLY A 281 -7.79 8.36 13.76
CA GLY A 281 -6.65 8.13 14.64
C GLY A 281 -7.04 8.44 16.08
N VAL A 282 -6.62 7.58 17.02
CA VAL A 282 -6.86 7.84 18.45
C VAL A 282 -6.00 9.01 18.93
N HIS A 283 -6.51 9.73 19.92
CA HIS A 283 -5.86 10.89 20.53
C HIS A 283 -5.38 10.57 21.95
N VAL A 284 -4.24 11.11 22.35
CA VAL A 284 -3.73 11.00 23.72
C VAL A 284 -3.03 12.28 24.18
N GLU A 285 -3.19 12.59 25.46
CA GLU A 285 -2.46 13.59 26.21
C GLU A 285 -1.57 12.90 27.25
N ILE A 286 -0.27 13.16 27.18
CA ILE A 286 0.74 12.56 28.04
C ILE A 286 1.36 13.66 28.91
N ALA A 287 1.06 13.63 30.20
CA ALA A 287 1.67 14.53 31.18
C ALA A 287 3.10 14.07 31.51
N ALA A 288 4.04 15.01 31.59
CA ALA A 288 5.38 14.73 32.06
C ALA A 288 5.35 14.19 33.49
N LYS A 289 6.21 13.21 33.77
CA LYS A 289 6.33 12.69 35.14
C LYS A 289 6.93 13.80 36.00
N GLN A 290 6.19 14.26 37.02
CA GLN A 290 6.76 15.18 37.99
C GLN A 290 7.91 14.47 38.72
N GLY A 291 9.14 14.89 38.43
CA GLY A 291 10.29 14.45 39.19
C GLY A 291 10.17 14.97 40.62
N ASN A 292 10.28 14.09 41.62
CA ASN A 292 10.66 14.54 42.96
C ASN A 292 11.96 15.35 42.81
N GLY A 293 11.91 16.61 43.24
CA GLY A 293 12.77 17.67 42.72
C GLY A 293 14.28 17.43 42.85
N LEU A 294 14.98 17.73 41.76
CA LEU A 294 16.28 18.39 41.75
C LEU A 294 16.25 19.32 40.54
N GLY A 295 15.66 20.51 40.71
CA GLY A 295 15.90 21.59 39.75
C GLY A 295 17.41 21.86 39.69
N PRO A 296 17.99 22.13 38.51
CA PRO A 296 19.40 22.47 38.44
C PRO A 296 19.59 23.80 39.17
N ASN A 297 20.07 23.74 40.40
CA ASN A 297 20.60 24.90 41.09
C ASN A 297 21.87 25.32 40.35
N LEU A 298 21.71 26.20 39.36
CA LEU A 298 22.76 26.76 38.52
C LEU A 298 23.68 27.76 39.28
N SER A 299 23.70 27.73 40.62
CA SER A 299 24.52 28.63 41.44
C SER A 299 26.00 28.23 41.57
N TRP A 300 26.43 27.11 40.97
CA TRP A 300 27.84 26.67 41.01
C TRP A 300 28.60 26.82 39.69
N LEU A 301 27.95 27.26 38.60
CA LEU A 301 28.63 27.59 37.34
C LEU A 301 29.20 29.02 37.38
N GLY A 302 30.05 29.27 38.38
CA GLY A 302 31.00 30.37 38.37
C GLY A 302 32.18 30.02 37.49
N GLY A 303 32.26 30.64 36.31
CA GLY A 303 33.53 30.89 35.61
C GLY A 303 34.26 29.68 35.02
N ALA A 304 33.71 29.06 33.98
CA ALA A 304 34.53 28.32 33.01
C ALA A 304 33.95 28.46 31.59
N LYS A 305 34.68 29.13 30.70
CA LYS A 305 34.37 29.14 29.26
C LYS A 305 34.65 27.75 28.69
N PRO A 306 33.76 27.13 27.88
CA PRO A 306 34.10 25.88 27.23
C PRO A 306 35.10 26.15 26.09
N ALA A 307 36.34 25.68 26.28
CA ALA A 307 37.33 25.57 25.23
C ALA A 307 36.99 24.37 24.33
N GLY A 308 37.15 24.55 23.01
CA GLY A 308 36.70 23.61 21.99
C GLY A 308 37.27 22.19 22.14
N ALA A 309 36.38 21.20 22.14
CA ALA A 309 36.73 19.80 21.94
C ALA A 309 36.55 19.43 20.46
N LYS A 310 37.66 19.10 19.80
CA LYS A 310 37.67 18.48 18.46
C LYS A 310 37.34 16.99 18.61
N LEU A 311 36.21 16.54 18.06
CA LEU A 311 35.92 15.11 17.88
C LEU A 311 36.75 14.59 16.71
N LYS A 312 37.71 13.70 17.01
CA LYS A 312 38.56 13.02 16.03
C LYS A 312 38.17 11.55 15.97
N GLY A 313 37.67 11.12 14.80
CA GLY A 313 37.73 9.73 14.32
C GLY A 313 36.73 8.73 14.90
N ALA A 314 35.59 8.56 14.24
CA ALA A 314 34.87 7.29 14.22
C ALA A 314 34.95 6.72 12.78
N LYS A 315 35.64 5.59 12.62
CA LYS A 315 35.65 4.82 11.37
C LYS A 315 34.29 4.12 11.24
N LEU A 316 33.51 4.49 10.22
CA LEU A 316 32.41 3.67 9.72
C LEU A 316 33.01 2.55 8.88
N GLY A 317 33.25 1.40 9.51
CA GLY A 317 33.63 0.17 8.83
C GLY A 317 32.47 -0.36 7.98
N GLY A 318 32.79 -0.76 6.75
CA GLY A 318 31.86 -1.13 5.71
C GLY A 318 30.86 -2.22 6.10
N LEU A 319 29.63 -2.05 5.61
CA LEU A 319 28.62 -3.08 5.59
C LEU A 319 28.98 -4.06 4.46
N ASP A 320 29.36 -5.27 4.81
CA ASP A 320 29.55 -6.38 3.86
C ASP A 320 28.17 -6.86 3.40
N LEU A 321 27.82 -6.61 2.13
CA LEU A 321 26.53 -6.97 1.51
C LEU A 321 26.56 -8.40 0.93
N GLY A 322 27.37 -9.29 1.49
CA GLY A 322 27.60 -10.64 0.96
C GLY A 322 26.45 -11.66 1.11
N GLN A 323 25.45 -11.41 1.95
CA GLN A 323 24.28 -12.30 2.09
C GLN A 323 23.02 -11.52 2.46
N LEU A 324 22.39 -10.89 1.46
CA LEU A 324 20.99 -10.48 1.58
C LEU A 324 20.12 -11.68 1.15
N ASP A 325 19.56 -12.39 2.12
CA ASP A 325 18.59 -13.45 1.85
C ASP A 325 17.28 -12.83 1.34
N LEU A 326 17.11 -12.87 0.02
CA LEU A 326 15.94 -12.33 -0.70
C LEU A 326 14.66 -13.15 -0.44
N GLY A 327 14.71 -14.24 0.33
CA GLY A 327 13.55 -15.07 0.69
C GLY A 327 12.51 -14.40 1.60
N LYS A 328 12.78 -13.18 2.10
CA LYS A 328 11.87 -12.40 2.98
C LYS A 328 11.39 -11.08 2.37
N PHE A 329 11.55 -10.88 1.06
CA PHE A 329 11.09 -9.65 0.41
C PHE A 329 9.59 -9.73 0.09
N ASP A 330 8.76 -9.02 0.87
CA ASP A 330 7.34 -8.87 0.58
C ASP A 330 7.14 -7.88 -0.58
N LEU A 331 6.78 -8.41 -1.74
CA LEU A 331 6.54 -7.66 -2.97
C LEU A 331 5.27 -6.78 -2.90
N GLY A 332 4.41 -6.94 -1.88
CA GLY A 332 3.24 -6.06 -1.67
C GLY A 332 3.60 -4.58 -1.45
N ARG A 333 4.88 -4.29 -1.18
CA ARG A 333 5.41 -2.94 -0.96
C ARG A 333 6.33 -2.43 -2.07
N LEU A 334 6.47 -3.13 -3.20
CA LEU A 334 7.21 -2.57 -4.32
C LEU A 334 6.41 -1.38 -4.90
N ASP A 335 6.95 -0.17 -4.82
CA ASP A 335 6.47 0.98 -5.58
C ASP A 335 6.91 0.79 -7.04
N LEU A 336 6.12 0.01 -7.79
CA LEU A 336 6.35 -0.25 -9.21
C LEU A 336 6.19 1.01 -10.07
N GLY A 337 5.66 2.11 -9.53
CA GLY A 337 5.49 3.38 -10.26
C GLY A 337 6.81 4.01 -10.72
N LYS A 338 7.95 3.59 -10.16
CA LYS A 338 9.30 4.07 -10.54
C LYS A 338 10.16 3.01 -11.25
N MET A 339 9.65 1.82 -11.53
CA MET A 339 10.45 0.75 -12.14
C MET A 339 10.30 0.70 -13.66
N GLU A 340 11.43 0.73 -14.37
CA GLU A 340 11.47 0.43 -15.81
C GLU A 340 11.23 -1.06 -16.04
N LEU A 341 10.01 -1.39 -16.47
CA LEU A 341 9.53 -2.77 -16.69
C LEU A 341 10.30 -3.54 -17.78
N GLY A 342 11.14 -2.87 -18.58
CA GLY A 342 11.88 -3.46 -19.69
C GLY A 342 13.01 -4.43 -19.31
N LYS A 343 13.34 -4.57 -18.01
CA LYS A 343 14.46 -5.41 -17.53
C LYS A 343 14.07 -6.46 -16.47
N LEU A 344 12.78 -6.67 -16.21
CA LEU A 344 12.36 -7.62 -15.17
C LEU A 344 12.37 -9.07 -15.67
N ASP A 345 13.31 -9.86 -15.17
CA ASP A 345 13.27 -11.31 -15.31
C ASP A 345 12.28 -11.92 -14.30
N LEU A 346 11.05 -12.13 -14.77
CA LEU A 346 9.93 -12.68 -13.99
C LEU A 346 10.03 -14.20 -13.79
N SER A 347 11.05 -14.88 -14.33
CA SER A 347 11.18 -16.35 -14.24
C SER A 347 11.43 -16.87 -12.81
N LYS A 348 11.83 -15.98 -11.89
CA LYS A 348 12.18 -16.29 -10.49
C LYS A 348 11.10 -15.96 -9.45
N LEU A 349 9.93 -15.46 -9.86
CA LEU A 349 8.83 -15.08 -8.96
C LEU A 349 8.10 -16.25 -8.27
N GLY A 350 8.51 -17.50 -8.53
CA GLY A 350 7.86 -18.70 -8.02
C GLY A 350 8.17 -19.07 -6.56
N GLU A 351 9.14 -18.43 -5.89
CA GLU A 351 9.66 -18.91 -4.60
C GLU A 351 9.18 -18.15 -3.35
N THR A 352 8.49 -17.02 -3.47
CA THR A 352 8.06 -16.17 -2.33
C THR A 352 6.82 -16.66 -1.56
N LEU A 353 6.38 -17.91 -1.74
CA LEU A 353 5.19 -18.48 -1.09
C LEU A 353 5.50 -19.34 0.16
N SER A 354 6.76 -19.39 0.62
CA SER A 354 7.19 -20.33 1.67
C SER A 354 6.68 -19.99 3.08
N PHE A 355 6.23 -18.76 3.36
CA PHE A 355 5.73 -18.39 4.69
C PHE A 355 4.31 -18.92 4.98
N TRP A 356 3.51 -19.19 3.94
CA TRP A 356 2.08 -19.54 4.06
C TRP A 356 1.79 -21.03 3.84
N ARG A 357 2.80 -21.85 3.57
CA ARG A 357 2.69 -23.31 3.59
C ARG A 357 3.10 -23.86 4.96
N LYS A 358 2.17 -23.82 5.92
CA LYS A 358 1.97 -24.84 6.97
C LYS A 358 0.73 -24.56 7.81
#